data_AF-A0A2S7SV96-F1
#
_entry.id   AF-A0A2S7SV96-F1
#
_cell.length_a   1.000
_cell.length_b   1.000
_cell.length_c   1.000
_cell.angle_alpha   90.00
_cell.angle_beta   90.00
_cell.angle_gamma   90.00
#
_symmetry.space_group_name_H-M   'P 1'
#
loop_
_entity.id
_entity.type
_entity.pdbx_description
1 polymer ?
#
loop_
_entity_poly.entity_id
_entity_poly.type
_entity_poly.pdbx_seq_one_letter_code
_entity_poly.pdbx_strand_id
1 'polypeptide(L)'
;MNKCCVALLIAVLSFFKVSAAYEPYSQWMIFAGNYAFLDNKITKKINFSGGQDVTAMVEQANGNHVFGVAGVGLFVYDGKKMEQLKTPSDCFANYSDIISLATDSKNTL
;
A
#
# COMPACT_ATOMS: atom_id res chain seq x y z
N MET A 1 -20.05 -11.80 -36.31
CA MET A 1 -19.14 -11.07 -35.39
C MET A 1 -18.07 -12.07 -34.92
N ASN A 2 -16.82 -11.91 -35.37
CA ASN A 2 -15.76 -12.91 -35.14
C ASN A 2 -15.36 -12.97 -33.66
N LYS A 3 -15.21 -14.19 -33.13
CA LYS A 3 -14.86 -14.46 -31.71
C LYS A 3 -13.59 -13.72 -31.26
N CYS A 4 -12.65 -13.45 -32.18
CA CYS A 4 -11.44 -12.67 -31.92
C CYS A 4 -11.71 -11.20 -31.58
N CYS A 5 -12.71 -10.55 -32.19
CA CYS A 5 -13.02 -9.14 -31.91
C CYS A 5 -13.61 -8.96 -30.51
N VAL A 6 -14.39 -9.94 -30.04
CA VAL A 6 -14.96 -9.94 -28.69
C VAL A 6 -13.87 -10.15 -27.64
N ALA A 7 -12.93 -11.06 -27.87
CA ALA A 7 -11.81 -11.30 -26.96
C ALA A 7 -10.88 -10.08 -26.85
N LEU A 8 -10.59 -9.41 -27.97
CA LEU A 8 -9.78 -8.19 -27.97
C LEU A 8 -10.48 -7.04 -27.22
N LEU A 9 -11.80 -6.89 -27.39
CA LEU A 9 -12.57 -5.87 -26.67
C LEU A 9 -12.60 -6.13 -25.15
N ILE A 10 -12.76 -7.39 -24.73
CA ILE A 10 -12.72 -7.78 -23.31
C ILE A 10 -11.34 -7.52 -22.72
N ALA A 11 -10.26 -7.85 -23.44
CA ALA A 11 -8.90 -7.58 -22.99
C ALA A 11 -8.63 -6.07 -22.86
N VAL A 12 -9.02 -5.27 -23.84
CA VAL A 12 -8.86 -3.82 -23.78
C VAL A 12 -9.67 -3.22 -22.61
N LEU A 13 -10.91 -3.66 -22.41
CA LEU A 13 -11.75 -3.22 -21.29
C LEU A 13 -11.21 -3.67 -19.92
N SER A 14 -10.56 -4.83 -19.82
CA SER A 14 -9.93 -5.26 -18.56
C SER A 14 -8.66 -4.47 -18.25
N PHE A 15 -7.88 -4.07 -19.27
CA PHE A 15 -6.74 -3.16 -19.11
C PHE A 15 -7.17 -1.77 -18.60
N PHE A 16 -8.30 -1.22 -19.07
CA PHE A 16 -8.78 0.08 -18.58
C PHE A 16 -9.29 0.07 -17.12
N LYS A 17 -9.82 -1.06 -16.63
CA LYS A 17 -10.24 -1.18 -15.23
C LYS A 17 -9.07 -1.09 -14.24
N VAL A 18 -7.88 -1.54 -14.63
CA VAL A 18 -6.68 -1.51 -13.79
C VAL A 18 -6.15 -0.06 -13.65
N SER A 19 -6.20 0.73 -14.72
CA SER A 19 -5.75 2.13 -14.71
C SER A 19 -6.65 3.06 -13.87
N ALA A 20 -7.97 2.85 -13.88
CA ALA A 20 -8.91 3.67 -13.12
C ALA A 20 -8.85 3.43 -11.60
N ALA A 21 -8.09 2.43 -11.15
CA ALA A 21 -7.94 2.08 -9.76
C ALA A 21 -6.69 2.68 -9.10
N TYR A 22 -5.70 3.10 -9.87
CA TYR A 22 -4.49 3.67 -9.29
C TYR A 22 -4.70 5.17 -9.06
N GLU A 23 -4.56 5.64 -7.81
CA GLU A 23 -4.58 7.06 -7.49
C GLU A 23 -3.15 7.59 -7.57
N PRO A 24 -2.75 8.26 -8.67
CA PRO A 24 -1.34 8.61 -8.94
C PRO A 24 -0.75 9.61 -7.93
N TYR A 25 -1.58 10.19 -7.06
CA TYR A 25 -1.15 11.16 -6.05
C TYR A 25 -0.67 10.53 -4.75
N SER A 26 -0.77 9.20 -4.57
CA SER A 26 -0.34 8.52 -3.33
C SER A 26 1.15 8.71 -3.02
N GLN A 27 1.99 8.82 -4.07
CA GLN A 27 3.44 9.00 -3.96
C GLN A 27 3.87 10.32 -3.32
N TRP A 28 2.99 11.32 -3.30
CA TRP A 28 3.26 12.65 -2.76
C TRP A 28 2.57 12.90 -1.41
N MET A 29 1.98 11.86 -0.84
CA MET A 29 1.24 11.98 0.43
C MET A 29 2.19 11.90 1.63
N ILE A 30 1.95 12.78 2.60
CA ILE A 30 2.54 12.63 3.93
C ILE A 30 1.61 11.74 4.75
N PHE A 31 2.18 10.70 5.38
CA PHE A 31 1.46 9.84 6.32
C PHE A 31 1.84 10.24 7.75
N ALA A 32 0.87 10.69 8.55
CA ALA A 32 1.11 11.06 9.95
C ALA A 32 -0.07 10.64 10.82
N GLY A 33 0.20 9.77 11.80
CA GLY A 33 -0.84 9.17 12.64
C GLY A 33 -1.92 8.49 11.80
N ASN A 34 -3.18 8.90 11.98
CA ASN A 34 -4.35 8.31 11.30
C ASN A 34 -4.76 9.06 10.02
N TYR A 35 -3.88 9.89 9.45
CA TYR A 35 -4.22 10.72 8.30
C TYR A 35 -3.14 10.70 7.22
N ALA A 36 -3.60 10.82 5.98
CA ALA A 36 -2.76 11.07 4.83
C ALA A 36 -3.06 12.46 4.28
N PHE A 37 -2.01 13.23 4.03
CA PHE A 37 -2.06 14.64 3.64
C PHE A 37 -1.53 14.83 2.23
N LEU A 38 -2.18 15.69 1.45
CA LEU A 38 -1.70 16.19 0.17
C LEU A 38 -1.94 17.71 0.12
N ASP A 39 -0.99 18.49 -0.38
CA ASP A 39 -1.09 19.96 -0.45
C ASP A 39 -1.52 20.62 0.88
N ASN A 40 -0.98 20.11 1.99
CA ASN A 40 -1.30 20.55 3.36
C ASN A 40 -2.79 20.39 3.75
N LYS A 41 -3.51 19.47 3.11
CA LYS A 41 -4.89 19.11 3.44
C LYS A 41 -5.00 17.63 3.79
N ILE A 42 -5.87 17.31 4.73
CA ILE A 42 -6.24 15.91 5.00
C ILE A 42 -7.02 15.42 3.79
N THR A 43 -6.44 14.47 3.07
CA THR A 43 -7.06 13.85 1.90
C THR A 43 -7.72 12.52 2.28
N LYS A 44 -7.19 11.84 3.30
CA LYS A 44 -7.68 10.52 3.69
C LYS A 44 -7.49 10.23 5.16
N LYS A 45 -8.49 9.57 5.75
CA LYS A 45 -8.33 8.88 7.04
C LYS A 45 -7.79 7.48 6.77
N ILE A 46 -6.71 7.14 7.46
CA ILE A 46 -6.09 5.82 7.46
C ILE A 46 -6.12 5.26 8.88
N ASN A 47 -5.94 3.94 9.02
CA ASN A 47 -6.05 3.27 10.30
C ASN A 47 -4.96 2.22 10.43
N PHE A 48 -4.10 2.36 11.44
CA PHE A 48 -3.06 1.40 11.82
C PHE A 48 -3.50 0.52 13.00
N SER A 49 -4.79 0.21 13.11
CA SER A 49 -5.38 -0.63 14.15
C SER A 49 -5.06 -0.17 15.59
N GLY A 50 -4.97 1.14 15.80
CA GLY A 50 -4.63 1.74 17.11
C GLY A 50 -3.14 2.05 17.30
N GLY A 51 -2.26 1.63 16.38
CA GLY A 51 -0.89 2.10 16.33
C GLY A 51 -0.82 3.58 15.92
N GLN A 52 0.04 4.35 16.59
CA GLN A 52 0.20 5.79 16.31
C GLN A 52 1.62 6.14 15.83
N ASP A 53 2.58 5.25 16.10
CA ASP A 53 3.99 5.51 15.86
C ASP A 53 4.45 4.75 14.61
N VAL A 54 4.34 5.43 13.46
CA VAL A 54 4.94 4.97 12.20
C VAL A 54 6.44 5.22 12.29
N THR A 55 7.23 4.16 12.30
CA THR A 55 8.67 4.20 12.54
C THR A 55 9.49 3.92 11.27
N ALA A 56 8.88 3.32 10.26
CA ALA A 56 9.53 3.00 8.99
C ALA A 56 8.55 3.00 7.83
N MET A 57 9.05 3.24 6.61
CA MET A 57 8.27 3.13 5.37
C MET A 57 9.16 2.68 4.21
N VAL A 58 8.61 1.89 3.29
CA VAL A 58 9.21 1.59 1.99
C VAL A 58 8.14 1.52 0.89
N GLU A 59 8.43 2.06 -0.29
CA GLU A 59 7.59 1.88 -1.47
C GLU A 59 8.06 0.65 -2.25
N GLN A 60 7.12 -0.21 -2.61
CA GLN A 60 7.34 -1.36 -3.48
C GLN A 60 7.17 -0.95 -4.94
N ALA A 61 7.84 -1.65 -5.86
CA ALA A 61 7.81 -1.40 -7.31
C ALA A 61 6.42 -1.46 -7.96
N ASN A 62 5.42 -2.06 -7.29
CA ASN A 62 4.03 -2.07 -7.72
C ASN A 62 3.22 -0.84 -7.24
N GLY A 63 3.86 0.11 -6.57
CA GLY A 63 3.26 1.33 -6.01
C GLY A 63 2.66 1.15 -4.61
N ASN A 64 2.78 -0.02 -4.00
CA ASN A 64 2.34 -0.23 -2.62
C ASN A 64 3.31 0.43 -1.65
N HIS A 65 2.79 1.06 -0.60
CA HIS A 65 3.60 1.60 0.49
C HIS A 65 3.47 0.69 1.71
N VAL A 66 4.59 0.20 2.21
CA VAL A 66 4.64 -0.63 3.41
C VAL A 66 5.13 0.22 4.58
N PHE A 67 4.40 0.20 5.68
CA PHE A 67 4.66 0.95 6.90
C PHE A 67 5.00 0.00 8.04
N GLY A 68 6.07 0.31 8.76
CA GLY A 68 6.38 -0.27 10.06
C GLY A 68 5.75 0.58 11.15
N VAL A 69 4.96 -0.03 12.02
CA VAL A 69 4.27 0.61 13.13
C VAL A 69 4.70 -0.03 14.44
N ALA A 70 5.26 0.77 15.35
CA ALA A 70 5.77 0.30 16.63
C ALA A 70 4.69 -0.46 17.42
N GLY A 71 5.05 -1.63 17.95
CA GLY A 71 4.16 -2.52 18.70
C GLY A 71 2.98 -3.14 17.94
N VAL A 72 2.77 -2.84 16.65
CA VAL A 72 1.61 -3.32 15.87
C VAL A 72 2.02 -4.09 14.61
N GLY A 73 3.23 -3.84 14.10
CA GLY A 73 3.80 -4.57 12.98
C GLY A 73 3.67 -3.84 11.64
N LEU A 74 3.39 -4.58 10.58
CA LEU A 74 3.47 -4.07 9.21
C LEU A 74 2.09 -3.78 8.62
N PHE A 75 1.97 -2.66 7.91
CA PHE A 75 0.78 -2.28 7.15
C PHE A 75 1.13 -1.99 5.70
N VAL A 76 0.23 -2.30 4.79
CA VAL A 76 0.36 -1.99 3.36
C VAL A 76 -0.75 -1.06 2.92
N TYR A 77 -0.38 -0.05 2.14
CA TYR A 77 -1.28 0.87 1.46
C TYR A 77 -1.15 0.70 -0.06
N ASP A 78 -2.23 0.30 -0.72
CA ASP A 78 -2.29 0.06 -2.17
C ASP A 78 -2.74 1.31 -2.97
N GLY A 79 -2.73 2.49 -2.34
CA GLY A 79 -3.32 3.72 -2.89
C GLY A 79 -4.82 3.88 -2.60
N LYS A 80 -5.51 2.83 -2.13
CA LYS A 80 -6.94 2.86 -1.81
C LYS A 80 -7.24 2.53 -0.35
N LYS A 81 -6.61 1.51 0.21
CA LYS A 81 -6.92 0.99 1.54
C LYS A 81 -5.64 0.66 2.31
N MET A 82 -5.71 0.83 3.62
CA MET A 82 -4.66 0.43 4.55
C MET A 82 -5.03 -0.94 5.12
N GLU A 83 -4.15 -1.92 5.04
CA GLU A 83 -4.36 -3.27 5.56
C GLU A 83 -3.14 -3.74 6.35
N GLN A 84 -3.36 -4.43 7.48
CA GLN A 84 -2.28 -5.06 8.22
C GLN A 84 -1.78 -6.28 7.46
N LEU A 85 -0.46 -6.39 7.25
CA LEU A 85 0.15 -7.56 6.65
C LEU A 85 0.11 -8.71 7.65
N LYS A 86 -0.54 -9.81 7.26
CA LYS A 86 -0.55 -11.05 8.05
C LYS A 86 0.74 -11.79 7.78
N THR A 87 1.59 -11.92 8.79
CA THR A 87 2.79 -12.75 8.71
C THR A 87 2.62 -13.99 9.59
N PRO A 88 3.37 -15.08 9.33
CA PRO A 88 3.40 -16.26 10.20
C PRO A 88 3.61 -15.89 11.67
N SER A 89 3.06 -16.68 12.60
CA SER A 89 3.07 -16.35 14.05
C SER A 89 4.48 -16.21 14.65
N ASP A 90 5.47 -16.85 14.04
CA ASP A 90 6.89 -16.81 14.39
C ASP A 90 7.64 -15.65 13.72
N CYS A 91 6.98 -14.84 12.89
CA CYS A 91 7.57 -13.66 12.29
C CYS A 91 7.70 -12.55 13.33
N PHE A 92 8.94 -12.09 13.53
CA PHE A 92 9.26 -10.98 14.43
C PHE A 92 8.45 -9.72 14.12
N ALA A 93 8.09 -9.51 12.85
CA ALA A 93 7.40 -8.31 12.40
C ALA A 93 5.93 -8.19 12.85
N ASN A 94 5.35 -9.21 13.49
CA ASN A 94 3.95 -9.15 13.93
C ASN A 94 3.71 -8.30 15.19
N TYR A 95 4.70 -8.18 16.09
CA TYR A 95 4.50 -7.58 17.42
C TYR A 95 5.71 -6.76 17.92
N SER A 96 6.62 -6.40 17.03
CA SER A 96 7.86 -5.71 17.39
C SER A 96 7.90 -4.29 16.85
N ASP A 97 8.84 -3.51 17.40
CA ASP A 97 9.15 -2.19 16.91
C ASP A 97 9.98 -2.27 15.64
N ILE A 98 9.35 -1.90 14.53
CA ILE A 98 9.96 -1.93 13.20
C ILE A 98 10.72 -0.63 12.97
N ILE A 99 12.02 -0.62 13.26
CA ILE A 99 12.84 0.61 13.15
C ILE A 99 13.24 0.97 11.72
N SER A 100 13.19 0.02 10.79
CA SER A 100 13.59 0.22 9.40
C SER A 100 12.94 -0.81 8.49
N LEU A 101 12.66 -0.41 7.25
CA LEU A 101 12.21 -1.27 6.18
C LEU A 101 13.05 -1.00 4.93
N ALA A 102 13.30 -2.05 4.16
CA ALA A 102 13.96 -1.98 2.86
C ALA A 102 13.37 -3.06 1.97
N THR A 103 13.52 -2.91 0.66
CA THR A 103 13.23 -3.98 -0.28
C THR A 103 14.52 -4.44 -0.95
N ASP A 104 14.63 -5.74 -1.23
CA ASP A 104 15.71 -6.27 -2.04
C ASP A 104 15.56 -5.87 -3.52
N SER A 105 16.53 -6.25 -4.36
CA SER A 105 16.49 -5.96 -5.81
C SER A 105 15.36 -6.67 -6.56
N LYS A 106 14.68 -7.63 -5.93
CA LYS A 106 13.51 -8.33 -6.46
C LYS A 106 12.21 -7.76 -5.90
N ASN A 107 12.28 -6.66 -5.16
CA ASN A 107 11.15 -5.99 -4.51
C ASN A 107 10.50 -6.83 -3.38
N THR A 108 11.27 -7.74 -2.78
CA THR A 108 10.90 -8.46 -1.57
C THR A 108 11.19 -7.58 -0.37
N LEU A 109 10.24 -7.46 0.57
CA LEU A 109 10.42 -6.76 1.85
C LEU A 109 11.43 -7.48 2.75
#